data_AF-A0A6M3JK60-F1
#
_entry.id   AF-A0A6M3JK60-F1
#
_cell.length_a   1.000
_cell.length_b   1.000
_cell.length_c   1.000
_cell.angle_alpha   90.00
_cell.angle_beta   90.00
_cell.angle_gamma   90.00
#
_symmetry.space_group_name_H-M   'P 1'
#
loop_
_entity.id
_entity.type
_entity.pdbx_description
1 polymer ?
#
loop_
_entity_poly.entity_id
_entity_poly.type
_entity_poly.pdbx_seq_one_letter_code
_entity_poly.pdbx_strand_id
1 'polypeptide(L)'
;MTQLKDYKHTVAMTDDTTWTGAVPPGHQIIDITFVNSTGNEAIIDCGSVSGGNDIFKNQVIVANDITTVVISKTLSMLERKSVFINDDDAGSDFNGASLTAIMSMRNVII
;
A
#
# COMPACT_ATOMS: atom_id res chain seq x y z
N MET A 1 -4.65 -24.75 -16.74
CA MET A 1 -4.87 -23.33 -16.40
C MET A 1 -4.41 -23.14 -14.97
N THR A 2 -3.31 -22.43 -14.74
CA THR A 2 -2.89 -22.05 -13.39
C THR A 2 -3.80 -20.91 -12.97
N GLN A 3 -4.68 -21.15 -12.00
CA GLN A 3 -5.53 -20.11 -11.44
C GLN A 3 -4.62 -19.08 -10.78
N LEU A 4 -4.67 -17.82 -11.22
CA LEU A 4 -4.02 -16.70 -10.53
C LEU A 4 -4.59 -16.71 -9.10
N LYS A 5 -3.75 -17.03 -8.11
CA LYS A 5 -4.12 -16.86 -6.71
C LYS A 5 -3.95 -15.39 -6.39
N ASP A 6 -5.07 -14.68 -6.32
CA ASP A 6 -5.08 -13.31 -5.83
C ASP A 6 -4.86 -13.34 -4.32
N TYR A 7 -3.80 -12.67 -3.87
CA TYR A 7 -3.49 -12.52 -2.47
C TYR A 7 -3.87 -11.11 -2.03
N LYS A 8 -4.64 -11.01 -0.94
CA LYS A 8 -5.08 -9.74 -0.37
C LYS A 8 -4.53 -9.58 1.04
N HIS A 9 -4.06 -8.38 1.35
CA HIS A 9 -3.64 -7.99 2.69
C HIS A 9 -4.37 -6.72 3.10
N THR A 10 -4.98 -6.70 4.29
CA THR A 10 -5.79 -5.58 4.77
C THR A 10 -5.28 -5.07 6.11
N VAL A 11 -5.08 -3.75 6.23
CA VAL A 11 -4.58 -3.10 7.45
C VAL A 11 -5.33 -1.79 7.68
N ALA A 12 -5.75 -1.55 8.92
CA ALA A 12 -6.24 -0.26 9.37
C ALA A 12 -5.06 0.59 9.88
N MET A 13 -5.02 1.86 9.53
CA MET A 13 -3.91 2.77 9.79
C MET A 13 -4.41 4.19 10.12
N THR A 14 -3.70 4.86 11.02
CA THR A 14 -3.92 6.25 11.43
C THR A 14 -2.64 7.07 11.41
N ASP A 15 -1.52 6.45 11.01
CA ASP A 15 -0.16 6.97 11.04
C ASP A 15 0.71 6.10 10.10
N ASP A 16 1.97 6.49 9.90
CA ASP A 16 3.03 5.72 9.26
C ASP A 16 2.96 4.24 9.63
N THR A 17 2.81 3.40 8.61
CA THR A 17 2.54 1.99 8.80
C THR A 17 3.54 1.14 8.03
N THR A 18 4.23 0.26 8.75
CA THR A 18 5.06 -0.80 8.16
C THR A 18 4.27 -2.09 8.04
N TRP A 19 4.06 -2.58 6.82
CA TRP A 19 3.50 -3.91 6.57
C TRP A 19 4.62 -4.93 6.43
N THR A 20 5.02 -5.49 7.58
CA THR A 20 6.15 -6.42 7.64
C THR A 20 5.87 -7.70 6.85
N GLY A 21 6.71 -7.97 5.84
CA GLY A 21 6.63 -9.18 5.03
C GLY A 21 5.33 -9.36 4.22
N ALA A 22 4.66 -8.25 3.92
CA ALA A 22 3.37 -8.23 3.23
C ALA A 22 3.42 -8.84 1.83
N VAL A 23 4.54 -8.69 1.12
CA VAL A 23 4.70 -9.14 -0.27
C VAL A 23 5.50 -10.43 -0.30
N PRO A 24 4.88 -11.59 -0.63
CA PRO A 24 5.60 -12.84 -0.78
C PRO A 24 6.55 -12.80 -1.99
N PRO A 25 7.58 -13.67 -2.03
CA PRO A 25 8.43 -13.81 -3.21
C PRO A 25 7.60 -14.18 -4.44
N GLY A 26 7.99 -13.65 -5.60
CA GLY A 26 7.35 -13.96 -6.88
C GLY A 26 5.94 -13.41 -7.02
N HIS A 27 5.59 -12.37 -6.27
CA HIS A 27 4.31 -11.68 -6.39
C HIS A 27 4.49 -10.25 -6.90
N GLN A 28 3.57 -9.85 -7.77
CA GLN A 28 3.43 -8.47 -8.22
C GLN A 28 2.28 -7.81 -7.48
N ILE A 29 2.53 -6.64 -6.90
CA ILE A 29 1.50 -5.73 -6.41
C ILE A 29 0.78 -5.16 -7.63
N ILE A 30 -0.54 -5.33 -7.66
CA ILE A 30 -1.40 -4.80 -8.73
C ILE A 30 -1.89 -3.41 -8.33
N ASP A 31 -2.44 -3.31 -7.13
CA ASP A 31 -3.05 -2.11 -6.58
C ASP A 31 -3.00 -2.09 -5.05
N ILE A 32 -3.18 -0.89 -4.50
CA ILE A 32 -3.61 -0.71 -3.12
C ILE A 32 -4.88 0.15 -3.13
N THR A 33 -5.93 -0.36 -2.50
CA THR A 33 -7.19 0.35 -2.29
C THR A 33 -7.21 0.91 -0.88
N PHE A 34 -7.43 2.22 -0.73
CA PHE A 34 -7.60 2.91 0.53
C PHE A 34 -9.05 3.31 0.70
N VAL A 35 -9.63 2.95 1.85
CA VAL A 35 -10.95 3.39 2.29
C VAL A 35 -10.75 4.42 3.38
N ASN A 36 -11.12 5.66 3.11
CA ASN A 36 -11.07 6.76 4.08
C ASN A 36 -12.48 7.06 4.57
N SER A 37 -12.75 6.82 5.84
CA SER A 37 -14.05 7.10 6.46
C SER A 37 -14.07 8.40 7.26
N THR A 38 -13.04 9.24 7.11
CA THR A 38 -12.90 10.50 7.84
C THR A 38 -13.13 11.71 6.94
N GLY A 39 -13.36 12.87 7.56
CA GLY A 39 -13.50 14.14 6.87
C GLY A 39 -12.18 14.78 6.42
N ASN A 40 -11.03 14.13 6.67
CA ASN A 40 -9.71 14.64 6.33
C ASN A 40 -9.10 13.82 5.19
N GLU A 41 -8.44 14.51 4.27
CA GLU A 41 -7.62 13.90 3.22
C GLU A 41 -6.28 13.45 3.80
N ALA A 42 -5.72 12.36 3.27
CA ALA A 42 -4.33 11.96 3.53
C ALA A 42 -3.52 12.03 2.23
N ILE A 43 -2.25 12.38 2.31
CA ILE A 43 -1.34 12.34 1.16
C ILE A 43 -0.25 11.33 1.47
N ILE A 44 -0.17 10.28 0.66
CA ILE A 44 0.57 9.07 1.06
C ILE A 44 1.69 8.76 0.08
N ASP A 45 2.83 8.43 0.64
CA ASP A 45 3.96 7.81 -0.02
C ASP A 45 4.02 6.30 0.29
N CYS A 46 4.50 5.51 -0.67
CA CYS A 46 4.67 4.08 -0.47
C CYS A 46 6.01 3.59 -1.00
N GLY A 47 6.75 2.90 -0.15
CA GLY A 47 8.11 2.46 -0.42
C GLY A 47 8.38 1.01 -0.04
N SER A 48 9.46 0.49 -0.60
CA SER A 48 10.06 -0.81 -0.22
C SER A 48 11.09 -0.68 0.92
N VAL A 49 11.39 0.55 1.34
CA VAL A 49 12.22 0.91 2.50
C VAL A 49 11.53 2.02 3.30
N SER A 50 11.84 2.15 4.59
CA SER A 50 11.31 3.21 5.47
C SER A 50 11.62 4.60 4.89
N GLY A 51 10.61 5.47 4.85
CA GLY A 51 10.69 6.80 4.21
C GLY A 51 10.85 6.79 2.68
N GLY A 52 10.79 5.62 2.05
CA GLY A 52 10.85 5.48 0.59
C GLY A 52 9.50 5.73 -0.09
N ASN A 53 9.53 6.08 -1.37
CA ASN A 53 8.36 6.31 -2.23
C ASN A 53 8.50 5.66 -3.62
N ASP A 54 9.28 4.57 -3.70
CA ASP A 54 9.56 3.90 -4.96
C ASP A 54 8.38 3.06 -5.50
N ILE A 55 7.33 2.84 -4.71
CA ILE A 55 6.13 2.13 -5.14
C ILE A 55 5.09 3.14 -5.68
N PHE A 56 4.82 4.20 -4.93
CA PHE A 56 4.14 5.40 -5.40
C PHE A 56 4.49 6.60 -4.52
N LYS A 57 4.20 7.81 -5.03
CA LYS A 57 4.46 9.07 -4.35
C LYS A 57 3.24 10.01 -4.39
N ASN A 58 3.05 10.78 -3.34
CA ASN A 58 2.05 11.85 -3.15
C ASN A 58 0.66 11.44 -3.61
N GLN A 59 0.18 10.27 -3.17
CA GLN A 59 -1.16 9.80 -3.51
C GLN A 59 -2.18 10.42 -2.56
N VAL A 60 -3.04 11.25 -3.13
CA VAL A 60 -4.16 11.87 -2.42
C VAL A 60 -5.25 10.82 -2.17
N ILE A 61 -5.52 10.55 -0.90
CA ILE A 61 -6.63 9.70 -0.45
C ILE A 61 -7.76 10.60 0.02
N VAL A 62 -8.77 10.73 -0.84
CA VAL A 62 -9.89 11.65 -0.65
C VAL A 62 -10.68 11.31 0.61
N ALA A 63 -11.09 12.34 1.35
CA ALA A 63 -11.96 12.22 2.51
C ALA A 63 -13.30 11.57 2.17
N ASN A 64 -13.80 10.70 3.05
CA ASN A 64 -15.08 9.97 2.89
C ASN A 64 -15.24 9.20 1.57
N ASP A 65 -14.15 8.67 1.00
CA ASP A 65 -14.17 7.98 -0.29
C ASP A 65 -13.22 6.77 -0.32
N ILE A 66 -13.26 6.04 -1.44
CA ILE A 66 -12.39 4.92 -1.77
C ILE A 66 -11.46 5.34 -2.90
N THR A 67 -10.16 5.34 -2.62
CA THR A 67 -9.12 5.64 -3.61
C THR A 67 -8.35 4.37 -3.96
N THR A 68 -8.14 4.07 -5.25
CA THR A 68 -7.33 2.92 -5.69
C THR A 68 -6.11 3.40 -6.46
N VAL A 69 -4.92 3.02 -5.98
CA VAL A 69 -3.65 3.32 -6.63
C VAL A 69 -3.18 2.07 -7.39
N VAL A 70 -3.05 2.17 -8.71
CA VAL A 70 -2.56 1.08 -9.57
C VAL A 70 -1.03 1.17 -9.66
N ILE A 71 -0.33 0.05 -9.41
CA ILE A 71 1.12 0.02 -9.16
C ILE A 71 1.86 -0.84 -10.18
N SER A 72 1.45 -2.11 -10.36
CA SER A 72 2.13 -3.09 -11.22
C SER A 72 3.65 -3.26 -10.93
N LYS A 73 4.01 -3.63 -9.69
CA LYS A 73 5.43 -3.78 -9.26
C LYS A 73 5.72 -5.09 -8.55
N THR A 74 6.82 -5.76 -8.92
CA THR A 74 7.36 -6.93 -8.22
C THR A 74 8.53 -6.47 -7.34
N LEU A 75 8.47 -6.74 -6.03
CA LEU A 75 9.53 -6.31 -5.11
C LEU A 75 10.68 -7.33 -4.99
N SER A 76 10.39 -8.62 -5.13
CA SER A 76 11.42 -9.67 -5.15
C SER A 76 10.87 -10.96 -5.73
N MET A 77 11.73 -11.72 -6.41
CA MET A 77 11.43 -13.09 -6.85
C MET A 77 11.84 -14.15 -5.82
N LEU A 78 12.66 -13.80 -4.83
CA LEU A 78 13.36 -14.76 -3.97
C LEU A 78 13.04 -14.60 -2.48
N GLU A 79 12.70 -13.39 -2.06
CA GLU A 79 12.52 -13.06 -0.66
C GLU A 79 11.18 -12.39 -0.41
N ARG A 80 10.67 -12.55 0.82
CA ARG A 80 9.52 -11.80 1.29
C ARG A 80 9.93 -10.36 1.58
N LYS A 81 9.10 -9.39 1.19
CA LYS A 81 9.38 -7.96 1.36
C LYS A 81 8.30 -7.25 2.17
N SER A 82 8.73 -6.24 2.91
CA SER A 82 7.85 -5.31 3.61
C SER A 82 7.50 -4.14 2.70
N VAL A 83 6.41 -3.46 3.02
CA VAL A 83 6.00 -2.20 2.40
C VAL A 83 5.84 -1.16 3.50
N PHE A 84 6.21 0.08 3.21
CA PHE A 84 6.16 1.21 4.12
C PHE A 84 5.20 2.22 3.53
N ILE A 85 4.08 2.45 4.21
CA ILE A 85 3.08 3.45 3.87
C ILE A 85 3.33 4.62 4.80
N ASN A 86 3.78 5.74 4.26
CA ASN A 86 4.19 6.89 5.06
C ASN A 86 3.38 8.12 4.65
N ASP A 87 3.19 9.03 5.61
CA ASP A 87 2.65 10.35 5.30
C ASP A 87 3.67 11.13 4.45
N ASP A 88 3.18 11.98 3.56
CA ASP A 88 4.06 12.74 2.67
C ASP A 88 4.73 13.93 3.36
N ASP A 89 4.29 14.28 4.58
CA ASP A 89 4.85 15.32 5.42
C ASP A 89 5.43 14.79 6.75
N ALA A 90 6.48 15.45 7.23
CA ALA A 90 7.17 15.05 8.47
C ALA A 90 6.51 15.64 9.73
N GLY A 91 5.27 16.14 9.62
CA GLY A 91 4.70 17.10 10.58
C GLY A 91 3.35 16.71 11.16
N SER A 92 2.59 15.82 10.53
CA SER A 92 1.33 15.30 11.04
C SER A 92 1.14 13.83 10.69
N ASP A 93 0.19 13.16 11.36
CA ASP A 93 -0.17 11.78 11.04
C ASP A 93 -1.36 11.82 10.07
N PHE A 94 -1.12 11.64 8.76
CA PHE A 94 -2.16 11.60 7.71
C PHE A 94 -3.21 12.72 7.79
N ASN A 95 -2.85 13.90 8.28
CA ASN A 95 -3.78 15.00 8.60
C ASN A 95 -4.99 14.59 9.49
N GLY A 96 -4.81 13.62 10.38
CA GLY A 96 -5.87 13.07 11.22
C GLY A 96 -6.88 12.19 10.47
N ALA A 97 -6.52 11.67 9.30
CA ALA A 97 -7.31 10.67 8.60
C ALA A 97 -7.15 9.28 9.23
N SER A 98 -8.16 8.42 9.02
CA SER A 98 -8.11 7.01 9.39
C SER A 98 -8.50 6.17 8.19
N LEU A 99 -7.60 5.27 7.83
CA LEU A 99 -7.64 4.57 6.56
C LEU A 99 -7.66 3.07 6.78
N THR A 100 -8.41 2.36 5.94
CA THR A 100 -8.23 0.92 5.74
C THR A 100 -7.63 0.71 4.36
N ALA A 101 -6.45 0.10 4.32
CA ALA A 101 -5.74 -0.18 3.08
C ALA A 101 -5.82 -1.67 2.74
N ILE A 102 -6.00 -1.97 1.45
CA ILE A 102 -6.15 -3.33 0.91
C ILE A 102 -5.19 -3.48 -0.27
N MET A 103 -4.13 -4.28 -0.11
CA MET A 103 -3.18 -4.57 -1.17
C MET A 103 -3.58 -5.82 -1.93
N SER A 104 -3.73 -5.70 -3.25
CA SER A 104 -3.99 -6.82 -4.15
C SER A 104 -2.69 -7.23 -4.85
N MET A 105 -2.38 -8.52 -4.82
CA MET A 105 -1.21 -9.10 -5.44
C MET A 105 -1.57 -10.31 -6.29
N ARG A 106 -0.82 -10.53 -7.36
CA ARG A 106 -0.86 -11.78 -8.14
C ARG A 106 0.50 -12.47 -8.13
N ASN A 107 0.46 -13.80 -8.15
CA ASN A 107 1.65 -14.60 -8.41
C ASN A 107 2.11 -14.37 -9.87
N VAL A 108 3.41 -14.15 -10.06
CA VAL A 108 4.04 -14.00 -11.38
C VAL A 108 4.94 -15.18 -11.75
N ILE A 109 5.04 -16.18 -10.89
CA ILE A 109 5.74 -17.44 -11.19
C ILE A 109 4.84 -18.29 -12.09
N ILE A 110 5.30 -18.53 -13.32
CA ILE A 110 4.68 -19.40 -14.34
C ILE A 110 5.23 -20.82 -14.18
#